data_AF-A0AAX3Q7V3-F1
#
_entry.id   AF-A0AAX3Q7V3-F1
#
_cell.length_a   1.000
_cell.length_b   1.000
_cell.length_c   1.000
_cell.angle_alpha   90.00
_cell.angle_beta   90.00
_cell.angle_gamma   90.00
#
_symmetry.space_group_name_H-M   'P 1'
#
loop_
_entity.id
_entity.type
_entity.pdbx_description
1 polymer ?
#
loop_
_entity_poly.entity_id
_entity_poly.type
_entity_poly.pdbx_seq_one_letter_code
_entity_poly.pdbx_strand_id
1 'polypeptide(L)'
;MLKVNKKEVLQKEIDLLINSIIDELEVKFEKNTNQAVQLVKKARVYEHIMKEPLGLHDSAEQWALIVLADNDDLQAIEKYYS
;
A
#
# COMPACT_ATOMS: atom_id res chain seq x y z
N MET A 1 20.57 12.20 -24.14
CA MET A 1 20.38 11.57 -22.81
C MET A 1 19.26 12.31 -22.10
N LEU A 2 18.12 11.65 -21.87
CA LEU A 2 17.02 12.23 -21.10
C LEU A 2 17.46 12.37 -19.63
N LYS A 3 17.44 13.60 -19.10
CA LYS A 3 17.58 13.84 -17.65
C LYS A 3 16.28 13.36 -17.01
N VAL A 4 16.23 12.09 -16.61
CA VAL A 4 15.09 11.55 -15.88
C VAL A 4 15.05 12.20 -14.50
N ASN A 5 13.95 12.87 -14.17
CA ASN A 5 13.75 13.44 -12.86
C ASN A 5 13.53 12.28 -11.87
N LYS A 6 14.56 11.98 -11.05
CA LYS A 6 14.53 10.88 -10.08
C LYS A 6 13.33 10.96 -9.13
N LYS A 7 12.86 12.17 -8.83
CA LYS A 7 11.68 12.38 -7.99
C LYS A 7 10.40 11.92 -8.69
N GLU A 8 10.23 12.23 -9.97
CA GLU A 8 9.06 11.80 -10.73
C GLU A 8 9.01 10.27 -10.92
N VAL A 9 10.17 9.63 -11.06
CA VAL A 9 10.25 8.16 -11.11
C VAL A 9 9.79 7.57 -9.78
N LEU A 10 10.35 8.06 -8.67
CA LEU A 10 9.96 7.62 -7.34
C LEU A 10 8.46 7.78 -7.09
N GLN A 11 7.88 8.92 -7.47
CA GLN A 11 6.44 9.14 -7.32
C GLN A 11 5.61 8.10 -8.10
N LYS A 12 6.00 7.79 -9.33
CA LYS A 12 5.32 6.76 -10.13
C LYS A 12 5.46 5.37 -9.54
N GLU A 13 6.63 5.02 -9.01
CA GLU A 13 6.85 3.74 -8.33
C GLU A 13 5.98 3.61 -7.08
N ILE A 14 5.87 4.68 -6.30
CA ILE A 14 4.96 4.73 -5.13
C ILE A 14 3.50 4.58 -5.57
N ASP A 15 3.08 5.30 -6.61
CA ASP A 15 1.70 5.23 -7.11
C ASP A 15 1.35 3.82 -7.61
N LEU A 16 2.29 3.15 -8.28
CA LEU A 16 2.13 1.76 -8.72
C LEU A 16 1.97 0.80 -7.54
N LEU A 17 2.83 0.93 -6.52
CA LEU A 17 2.73 0.11 -5.32
C LEU A 17 1.41 0.37 -4.59
N ILE A 18 0.97 1.62 -4.44
CA ILE A 18 -0.33 1.96 -3.82
C ILE A 18 -1.49 1.29 -4.54
N ASN A 19 -1.49 1.31 -5.88
CA ASN A 19 -2.54 0.62 -6.65
C ASN A 19 -2.50 -0.89 -6.39
N SER A 20 -1.31 -1.50 -6.37
CA SER A 20 -1.19 -2.92 -6.03
C SER A 20 -1.65 -3.24 -4.60
N ILE A 21 -1.42 -2.36 -3.63
CA ILE A 21 -1.92 -2.53 -2.25
C ILE A 21 -3.45 -2.49 -2.24
N ILE A 22 -4.06 -1.57 -2.98
CA ILE A 22 -5.52 -1.48 -3.12
C ILE A 22 -6.06 -2.80 -3.71
N ASP A 23 -5.45 -3.30 -4.78
CA ASP A 23 -5.86 -4.56 -5.41
C ASP A 23 -5.77 -5.74 -4.42
N GLU A 24 -4.71 -5.81 -3.62
CA GLU A 24 -4.54 -6.85 -2.59
C GLU A 24 -5.63 -6.75 -1.50
N LEU A 25 -5.94 -5.53 -1.03
CA LEU A 25 -7.03 -5.28 -0.07
C LEU A 25 -8.39 -5.69 -0.62
N GLU A 26 -8.64 -5.50 -1.92
CA GLU A 26 -9.87 -5.90 -2.58
C GLU A 26 -9.97 -7.43 -2.74
N VAL A 27 -8.93 -8.04 -3.30
CA VAL A 27 -8.97 -9.45 -3.72
C VAL A 27 -8.78 -10.41 -2.56
N LYS A 28 -7.82 -10.15 -1.67
CA LYS A 28 -7.48 -11.08 -0.58
C LYS A 28 -8.17 -10.77 0.73
N PHE A 29 -8.45 -9.50 0.98
CA PHE A 29 -9.05 -9.04 2.24
C PHE A 29 -10.51 -8.58 2.10
N GLU A 30 -11.11 -8.80 0.92
CA GLU A 30 -12.53 -8.57 0.61
C GLU A 30 -13.01 -7.14 0.95
N LYS A 31 -12.10 -6.16 0.92
CA LYS A 31 -12.46 -4.75 1.09
C LYS A 31 -13.09 -4.26 -0.21
N ASN A 32 -14.13 -3.45 -0.14
CA ASN A 32 -14.55 -2.74 -1.35
C ASN A 32 -13.56 -1.61 -1.68
N THR A 33 -13.57 -1.14 -2.94
CA THR A 33 -12.65 -0.10 -3.43
C THR A 33 -12.61 1.14 -2.55
N ASN A 34 -13.77 1.62 -2.08
CA ASN A 34 -13.81 2.78 -1.21
C ASN A 34 -13.14 2.51 0.14
N GLN A 35 -13.36 1.33 0.72
CA GLN A 35 -12.67 0.92 1.96
C GLN A 35 -11.16 0.81 1.76
N ALA A 36 -10.72 0.11 0.71
CA ALA A 36 -9.30 -0.08 0.41
C ALA A 36 -8.57 1.26 0.24
N VAL A 37 -9.12 2.17 -0.58
CA VAL A 37 -8.56 3.51 -0.77
C VAL A 37 -8.49 4.31 0.54
N GLN A 38 -9.53 4.22 1.38
CA GLN A 38 -9.54 4.92 2.66
C GLN A 38 -8.52 4.37 3.66
N LEU A 39 -8.35 3.04 3.71
CA LEU A 39 -7.35 2.39 4.56
C LEU A 39 -5.93 2.84 4.20
N VAL A 40 -5.57 2.79 2.91
CA VAL A 40 -4.25 3.24 2.43
C VAL A 40 -4.01 4.72 2.72
N LYS A 41 -5.03 5.57 2.55
CA LYS A 41 -4.94 7.00 2.88
C LYS A 41 -4.76 7.25 4.38
N LYS A 42 -5.49 6.54 5.22
CA LYS A 42 -5.38 6.66 6.70
C LYS A 42 -4.00 6.24 7.19
N ALA A 43 -3.44 5.18 6.62
CA ALA A 43 -2.10 4.69 6.91
C ALA A 43 -0.97 5.59 6.35
N ARG A 44 -1.30 6.58 5.51
CA ARG A 44 -0.31 7.52 4.92
C ARG A 44 0.85 6.80 4.23
N VAL A 45 0.51 5.76 3.45
CA VAL A 45 1.50 4.90 2.77
C VAL A 45 2.41 5.73 1.85
N TYR A 46 1.82 6.66 1.09
CA TYR A 46 2.58 7.54 0.20
C TYR A 46 3.64 8.32 0.96
N GLU A 47 3.27 8.98 2.06
CA GLU A 47 4.17 9.81 2.85
C GLU A 47 5.27 8.98 3.52
N HIS A 48 4.94 7.76 3.98
CA HIS A 48 5.93 6.85 4.56
C HIS A 48 6.99 6.45 3.54
N ILE A 49 6.58 5.97 2.37
CA ILE A 49 7.53 5.49 1.34
C ILE A 49 8.29 6.66 0.71
N MET A 50 7.67 7.83 0.58
CA MET A 50 8.36 9.03 0.09
C MET A 50 9.47 9.47 1.06
N LYS A 51 9.30 9.26 2.36
CA LYS A 51 10.31 9.56 3.39
C LYS A 51 11.36 8.46 3.50
N GLU A 52 10.96 7.20 3.35
CA GLU A 52 11.82 6.02 3.42
C GLU A 52 11.56 5.08 2.22
N PRO A 53 12.25 5.31 1.09
CA PRO A 53 12.01 4.56 -0.14
C PRO A 53 12.31 3.06 -0.07
N LEU A 54 12.95 2.58 1.00
CA LEU A 54 13.20 1.15 1.22
C LEU A 54 11.90 0.35 1.28
N GLY A 55 10.79 0.98 1.67
CA GLY A 55 9.46 0.37 1.66
C GLY A 55 8.97 -0.07 0.28
N LEU A 56 9.59 0.40 -0.82
CA LEU A 56 9.31 -0.09 -2.18
C LEU A 56 9.76 -1.55 -2.41
N HIS A 57 10.60 -2.10 -1.53
CA HIS A 57 11.08 -3.48 -1.64
C HIS A 57 10.12 -4.49 -1.03
N ASP A 58 9.19 -4.05 -0.19
CA ASP A 58 8.16 -4.90 0.38
C ASP A 58 7.07 -5.19 -0.65
N SER A 59 6.44 -6.36 -0.53
CA SER A 59 5.36 -6.72 -1.44
C SER A 59 4.08 -5.92 -1.15
N ALA A 60 3.21 -5.78 -2.14
CA ALA A 60 1.91 -5.15 -1.97
C ALA A 60 1.06 -5.86 -0.90
N GLU A 61 1.17 -7.18 -0.77
CA GLU A 61 0.51 -7.97 0.26
C GLU A 61 1.04 -7.66 1.66
N GLN A 62 2.37 -7.53 1.83
CA GLN A 62 2.95 -7.11 3.11
C GLN A 62 2.46 -5.72 3.51
N TRP A 63 2.42 -4.79 2.56
CA TRP A 63 1.85 -3.47 2.80
C TRP A 63 0.36 -3.51 3.10
N ALA A 64 -0.43 -4.36 2.45
CA ALA A 64 -1.84 -4.52 2.77
C ALA A 64 -2.04 -4.99 4.23
N LEU A 65 -1.21 -5.93 4.71
CA LEU A 65 -1.20 -6.36 6.11
C LEU A 65 -0.81 -5.22 7.07
N ILE A 66 0.22 -4.43 6.74
CA ILE A 66 0.63 -3.25 7.52
C ILE A 66 -0.52 -2.24 7.58
N VAL A 67 -1.15 -1.94 6.44
CA VAL A 67 -2.28 -1.03 6.35
C VAL A 67 -3.46 -1.50 7.20
N LEU A 68 -3.77 -2.80 7.22
CA LEU A 68 -4.81 -3.36 8.08
C LEU A 68 -4.44 -3.25 9.57
N ALA A 69 -3.18 -3.53 9.92
CA ALA A 69 -2.68 -3.42 11.29
C ALA A 69 -2.72 -1.96 11.79
N ASP A 70 -2.30 -0.99 10.97
CA ASP A 70 -2.35 0.44 11.28
C ASP A 70 -3.78 0.98 11.45
N ASN A 71 -4.78 0.25 10.95
CA ASN A 71 -6.20 0.59 11.07
C ASN A 71 -6.96 -0.33 12.04
N ASP A 72 -6.26 -1.10 12.87
CA ASP A 72 -6.84 -2.04 13.85
C ASP A 72 -7.81 -3.09 13.26
N ASP A 73 -7.67 -3.43 11.97
CA ASP A 73 -8.51 -4.42 11.27
C ASP A 73 -7.97 -5.84 11.46
N LEU A 74 -7.78 -6.23 12.72
CA LEU A 74 -7.19 -7.52 13.10
C LEU A 74 -8.04 -8.70 12.62
N GLN A 75 -9.36 -8.53 12.53
CA GLN A 75 -10.26 -9.57 12.07
C GLN A 75 -9.97 -9.97 10.61
N ALA A 76 -9.66 -9.00 9.73
CA ALA A 76 -9.28 -9.31 8.35
C ALA A 76 -7.95 -10.05 8.28
N ILE A 77 -6.99 -9.70 9.15
CA ILE A 77 -5.69 -10.36 9.25
C ILE A 77 -5.87 -11.81 9.75
N GLU A 78 -6.66 -12.03 10.80
CA GLU A 78 -6.95 -13.36 11.33
C GLU A 78 -7.64 -14.25 10.29
N LYS A 79 -8.62 -13.69 9.56
CA LYS A 79 -9.32 -14.41 8.49
C LYS A 79 -8.37 -14.84 7.37
N TYR A 80 -7.38 -14.02 7.04
CA TYR A 80 -6.39 -14.33 5.99
C TYR A 80 -5.47 -15.50 6.35
N TYR A 81 -5.15 -15.68 7.64
CA TYR A 81 -4.29 -16.77 8.11
C TYR A 81 -5.05 -18.04 8.55
N SER A 82 -6.37 -18.03 8.49
CA SER A 82 -7.24 -19.17 8.85
C SER A 82 -7.43 -20.13 7.69
#